data_AF-A0AA38LZS5-F1
#
_entry.id   AF-A0AA38LZS5-F1
#
_cell.length_a   1.000
_cell.length_b   1.000
_cell.length_c   1.000
_cell.angle_alpha   90.00
_cell.angle_beta   90.00
_cell.angle_gamma   90.00
#
_symmetry.space_group_name_H-M   'P 1'
#
loop_
_entity.id
_entity.type
_entity.pdbx_description
1 polymer ?
#
loop_
_entity_poly.entity_id
_entity_poly.type
_entity_poly.pdbx_seq_one_letter_code
_entity_poly.pdbx_strand_id
1 'polypeptide(L)'
;MLNELYPQAVEAGISSTEYWSMTFDEIMVQVEANKKRHENKLREQAMFDYSQQRMAIFAFNDPKNFPKFEEAYPFLKQIKEEVKEAVSEEEVRKKEMLSDQEVMRQNAMLIQETRKRKQAKNKN
;
A
#
# COMPACT_ATOMS: atom_id res chain seq x y z
N MET A 1 -28.53 -24.47 -13.22
CA MET A 1 -27.14 -24.19 -12.80
C MET A 1 -26.82 -22.69 -12.87
N LEU A 2 -26.31 -22.12 -13.97
CA LEU A 2 -25.95 -20.67 -13.99
C LEU A 2 -27.19 -19.75 -13.78
N ASN A 3 -28.29 -19.99 -14.47
CA ASN A 3 -29.51 -19.17 -14.28
C ASN A 3 -30.06 -19.19 -12.84
N GLU A 4 -29.82 -20.26 -12.09
CA GLU A 4 -30.27 -20.40 -10.70
C GLU A 4 -29.32 -19.71 -9.71
N LEU A 5 -28.05 -19.58 -10.08
CA LEU A 5 -27.01 -18.93 -9.27
C LEU A 5 -27.02 -17.41 -9.43
N TYR A 6 -27.64 -16.89 -10.50
CA TYR A 6 -27.69 -15.46 -10.82
C TYR A 6 -28.17 -14.57 -9.66
N PRO A 7 -29.29 -14.87 -8.97
CA PRO A 7 -29.76 -14.03 -7.86
C PRO A 7 -28.74 -13.96 -6.71
N GLN A 8 -28.13 -15.09 -6.37
CA GLN A 8 -27.15 -15.19 -5.27
C GLN A 8 -25.85 -14.48 -5.61
N ALA A 9 -25.41 -14.54 -6.87
CA ALA A 9 -24.22 -13.86 -7.34
C ALA A 9 -24.40 -12.34 -7.33
N VAL A 10 -25.56 -11.86 -7.76
CA VAL A 10 -25.90 -10.42 -7.71
C VAL A 10 -26.00 -9.92 -6.27
N GLU A 11 -26.64 -10.69 -5.38
CA GLU A 11 -26.69 -10.39 -3.94
C GLU A 11 -25.29 -10.35 -3.32
N ALA A 12 -24.41 -11.25 -3.73
CA ALA A 12 -23.01 -11.27 -3.33
C ALA A 12 -22.18 -10.12 -3.96
N GLY A 13 -22.78 -9.24 -4.75
CA GLY A 13 -22.14 -8.02 -5.27
C GLY A 13 -21.47 -8.17 -6.64
N ILE A 14 -21.81 -9.19 -7.42
CA ILE A 14 -21.42 -9.28 -8.84
C ILE A 14 -22.40 -8.44 -9.67
N SER A 15 -21.89 -7.61 -10.58
CA SER A 15 -22.76 -6.82 -11.45
C SER A 15 -23.60 -7.71 -12.36
N SER A 16 -24.87 -7.37 -12.52
CA SER A 16 -25.79 -8.07 -13.43
C SER A 16 -25.29 -8.10 -14.87
N THR A 17 -24.56 -7.08 -15.30
CA THR A 17 -23.97 -6.98 -16.64
C THR A 17 -22.76 -7.88 -16.81
N GLU A 18 -21.97 -8.06 -15.75
CA GLU A 18 -20.72 -8.82 -15.79
C GLU A 18 -20.95 -10.31 -15.57
N TYR A 19 -21.99 -10.67 -14.82
CA TYR A 19 -22.34 -12.05 -14.50
C TYR A 19 -22.40 -12.96 -15.75
N TRP A 20 -23.07 -12.49 -16.79
CA TRP A 20 -23.27 -13.28 -18.02
C TRP A 20 -22.01 -13.44 -18.86
N SER A 21 -20.98 -12.61 -18.60
CA SER A 21 -19.68 -12.69 -19.25
C SER A 21 -18.65 -13.52 -18.48
N MET A 22 -18.96 -13.91 -17.24
CA MET A 22 -18.07 -14.69 -16.38
C MET A 22 -18.36 -16.18 -16.49
N THR A 23 -17.31 -16.98 -16.36
CA THR A 23 -17.40 -18.43 -16.17
C THR A 23 -17.83 -18.77 -14.74
N PHE A 24 -18.29 -20.01 -14.53
CA PHE A 24 -18.70 -20.47 -13.20
C PHE A 24 -17.58 -20.32 -12.15
N ASP A 25 -16.34 -20.66 -12.51
CA ASP A 25 -15.19 -20.57 -11.61
C ASP A 25 -14.88 -19.11 -11.24
N GLU A 26 -14.92 -18.20 -12.21
CA GLU A 26 -14.75 -16.76 -11.97
C GLU A 26 -15.84 -16.20 -11.06
N ILE A 27 -17.09 -16.62 -11.26
CA ILE A 27 -18.21 -16.23 -10.39
C ILE A 27 -17.95 -16.71 -8.96
N MET A 28 -17.54 -17.97 -8.76
CA MET A 28 -17.28 -18.51 -7.42
C MET A 28 -16.15 -17.77 -6.70
N VAL A 29 -15.03 -17.54 -7.40
CA VAL A 29 -13.90 -16.76 -6.87
C VAL A 29 -14.34 -15.34 -6.51
N GLN A 30 -15.13 -14.69 -7.37
CA GLN A 30 -15.60 -13.33 -7.14
C GLN A 30 -16.57 -13.26 -5.96
N VAL A 31 -17.47 -14.23 -5.81
CA VAL A 31 -18.37 -14.33 -4.65
C VAL A 31 -17.58 -14.49 -3.36
N GLU A 32 -16.57 -15.37 -3.33
CA GLU A 32 -15.73 -15.57 -2.15
C GLU A 32 -14.94 -14.31 -1.79
N ALA A 33 -14.35 -13.65 -2.78
CA ALA A 33 -13.64 -12.39 -2.60
C ALA A 33 -14.56 -11.29 -2.06
N ASN A 34 -15.79 -11.19 -2.56
CA ASN A 34 -16.77 -10.20 -2.08
C ASN A 34 -17.22 -10.48 -0.64
N LYS A 35 -17.51 -11.75 -0.31
CA LYS A 35 -17.85 -12.17 1.06
C LYS A 35 -16.73 -11.83 2.03
N LYS A 36 -15.49 -12.18 1.71
CA LYS A 36 -14.32 -11.89 2.55
C LYS A 36 -14.12 -10.39 2.75
N ARG A 37 -14.30 -9.58 1.69
CA ARG A 37 -14.26 -8.10 1.80
C ARG A 37 -15.35 -7.58 2.73
N HIS A 38 -16.57 -8.10 2.62
CA HIS A 38 -17.67 -7.70 3.48
C HIS A 38 -17.43 -8.08 4.95
N GLU A 39 -16.97 -9.30 5.21
CA GLU A 39 -16.61 -9.78 6.55
C GLU A 39 -15.49 -8.94 7.17
N ASN A 40 -14.46 -8.60 6.41
CA ASN A 40 -13.39 -7.74 6.88
C ASN A 40 -13.92 -6.36 7.28
N LYS A 41 -14.76 -5.75 6.44
CA LYS A 41 -15.39 -4.47 6.75
C LYS A 41 -16.23 -4.52 8.02
N LEU A 42 -17.04 -5.56 8.20
CA LEU A 42 -17.84 -5.73 9.42
C LEU A 42 -16.96 -5.93 10.65
N ARG A 43 -15.87 -6.69 10.53
CA ARG A 43 -14.90 -6.90 11.60
C ARG A 43 -14.21 -5.58 11.98
N GLU A 44 -13.78 -4.80 11.00
CA GLU A 44 -13.19 -3.48 11.20
C GLU A 44 -14.16 -2.53 11.92
N GLN A 45 -15.42 -2.49 11.48
CA GLN A 45 -16.47 -1.69 12.13
C GLN A 45 -16.69 -2.12 13.59
N ALA A 46 -16.84 -3.43 13.84
CA ALA A 46 -17.05 -3.94 15.19
C ALA A 46 -15.86 -3.65 16.12
N MET A 47 -14.62 -3.77 15.61
CA MET A 47 -13.42 -3.42 16.37
C MET A 47 -13.37 -1.92 16.68
N PHE A 48 -13.71 -1.07 15.70
CA PHE A 48 -13.76 0.37 15.87
C PHE A 48 -14.80 0.76 16.93
N ASP A 49 -16.04 0.30 16.79
CA ASP A 49 -17.12 0.61 17.72
C ASP A 49 -16.81 0.14 19.14
N TYR A 50 -16.25 -1.06 19.29
CA TYR A 50 -15.81 -1.58 20.59
C TYR A 50 -14.74 -0.69 21.21
N SER A 51 -13.72 -0.30 20.45
CA SER A 51 -12.65 0.56 20.94
C SER A 51 -13.17 1.95 21.32
N GLN A 52 -14.13 2.49 20.56
CA GLN A 52 -14.76 3.78 20.83
C GLN A 52 -15.58 3.73 22.13
N GLN A 53 -16.38 2.68 22.34
CA GLN A 53 -17.11 2.48 23.59
C GLN A 53 -16.16 2.36 24.77
N ARG A 54 -15.07 1.59 24.62
CA ARG A 54 -14.04 1.48 25.66
C ARG A 54 -13.43 2.83 25.99
N MET A 55 -13.08 3.64 24.98
CA MET A 55 -12.58 4.99 25.18
C MET A 55 -13.59 5.91 25.86
N ALA A 56 -14.88 5.82 25.50
CA ALA A 56 -15.92 6.60 26.14
C ALA A 56 -16.01 6.30 27.64
N ILE A 57 -15.94 5.02 28.04
CA ILE A 57 -15.93 4.63 29.45
C ILE A 57 -14.75 5.29 30.20
N PHE A 58 -13.54 5.26 29.63
CA PHE A 58 -12.38 5.93 30.23
C PHE A 58 -12.55 7.45 30.27
N ALA A 59 -13.05 8.07 29.20
CA ALA A 59 -13.24 9.52 29.15
C ALA A 59 -14.20 10.04 30.23
N PHE A 60 -15.24 9.28 30.59
CA PHE A 60 -16.19 9.68 31.63
C PHE A 60 -15.78 9.28 33.04
N ASN A 61 -15.21 8.08 33.22
CA ASN A 61 -14.97 7.52 34.56
C ASN A 61 -13.53 7.69 35.05
N ASP A 62 -12.55 7.60 34.16
CA ASP A 62 -11.13 7.68 34.53
C ASP A 62 -10.27 8.30 33.40
N PRO A 63 -10.35 9.63 33.24
CA PRO A 63 -9.61 10.34 32.18
C PRO A 63 -8.09 10.23 32.33
N LYS A 64 -7.60 9.94 33.54
CA LYS A 64 -6.16 9.86 33.82
C LYS A 64 -5.55 8.62 33.19
N ASN A 65 -6.30 7.52 33.10
CA ASN A 65 -5.87 6.27 32.47
C ASN A 65 -6.41 6.12 31.04
N PHE A 66 -6.70 7.23 30.36
CA PHE A 66 -7.19 7.21 28.98
C PHE A 66 -6.15 6.55 28.05
N PRO A 67 -6.52 5.49 27.30
CA PRO A 67 -5.59 4.75 26.48
C PRO A 67 -5.07 5.60 25.32
N LYS A 68 -3.82 5.36 24.89
CA LYS A 68 -3.29 6.03 23.70
C LYS A 68 -3.99 5.50 22.44
N PHE A 69 -4.01 6.30 21.38
CA PHE A 69 -4.62 5.90 20.10
C PHE A 69 -4.09 4.58 19.54
N GLU A 70 -2.79 4.31 19.71
CA GLU A 70 -2.13 3.06 19.26
C GLU A 70 -2.54 1.82 20.07
N GLU A 71 -3.05 2.02 21.28
CA GLU A 71 -3.56 0.96 22.18
C GLU A 71 -5.07 0.75 21.98
N ALA A 72 -5.78 1.82 21.61
CA ALA A 72 -7.18 1.75 21.21
C ALA A 72 -7.35 1.11 19.83
N TYR A 73 -6.44 1.39 18.90
CA TYR A 73 -6.48 0.94 17.51
C TYR A 73 -5.17 0.23 17.12
N PRO A 74 -5.04 -1.08 17.38
CA PRO A 74 -3.80 -1.83 17.15
C PRO A 74 -3.29 -1.79 15.71
N PHE A 75 -4.17 -1.67 14.71
CA PHE A 75 -3.80 -1.59 13.29
C PHE A 75 -2.94 -0.36 12.96
N LEU A 76 -3.00 0.71 13.78
CA LEU A 76 -2.16 1.89 13.58
C LEU A 76 -0.67 1.60 13.78
N LYS A 77 -0.31 0.55 14.54
CA LYS A 77 1.09 0.13 14.70
C LYS A 77 1.65 -0.45 13.41
N GLN A 78 0.86 -1.28 12.72
CA GLN A 78 1.22 -1.89 11.44
C GLN A 78 1.42 -0.81 10.37
N ILE A 79 0.51 0.16 10.28
CA ILE A 79 0.64 1.29 9.33
C ILE A 79 1.94 2.08 9.59
N LYS A 80 2.31 2.30 10.86
CA LYS A 80 3.54 3.02 11.19
C LYS A 80 4.80 2.26 10.80
N GLU A 81 4.79 0.94 10.84
CA GLU A 81 5.90 0.09 10.42
C GLU A 81 6.03 0.12 8.89
N GLU A 82 4.92 -0.08 8.17
CA GLU A 82 4.88 -0.03 6.70
C GLU A 82 5.36 1.33 6.14
N VAL A 83 4.93 2.43 6.75
CA VAL A 83 5.37 3.77 6.33
C VAL A 83 6.86 3.98 6.58
N LYS A 84 7.42 3.47 7.68
CA LYS A 84 8.86 3.58 7.96
C LYS A 84 9.68 2.77 6.97
N GLU A 85 9.23 1.56 6.64
CA GLU A 85 9.87 0.72 5.63
C GLU A 85 9.88 1.41 4.27
N ALA A 86 8.74 1.94 3.81
CA ALA A 86 8.64 2.66 2.55
C ALA A 86 9.56 3.89 2.47
N VAL A 87 9.64 4.69 3.54
CA VAL A 87 10.55 5.85 3.62
C VAL A 87 12.01 5.40 3.55
N SER A 88 12.36 4.31 4.23
CA SER A 88 13.73 3.77 4.20
C SER A 88 14.15 3.30 2.81
N GLU A 89 13.25 2.69 2.06
CA GLU A 89 13.53 2.24 0.68
C GLU A 89 13.77 3.43 -0.26
N GLU A 90 13.00 4.51 -0.10
CA GLU A 90 13.15 5.72 -0.89
C GLU A 90 14.48 6.44 -0.59
N GLU A 91 14.89 6.49 0.68
CA GLU A 91 16.19 7.03 1.11
C GLU A 91 17.37 6.24 0.53
N VAL A 92 17.28 4.91 0.52
CA VAL A 92 18.30 4.03 -0.09
C VAL A 92 18.42 4.31 -1.58
N ARG A 93 17.29 4.33 -2.31
CA ARG A 93 17.25 4.65 -3.75
C ARG A 93 17.86 6.00 -4.07
N LYS A 94 17.55 7.02 -3.27
CA LYS A 94 18.07 8.37 -3.47
C LYS A 94 19.60 8.41 -3.30
N LYS A 95 20.13 7.66 -2.34
CA LYS A 95 21.57 7.57 -2.09
C LYS A 95 22.30 6.87 -3.23
N GLU A 96 21.74 5.78 -3.76
CA GLU A 96 22.28 5.10 -4.95
C GLU A 96 22.31 6.02 -6.16
N MET A 97 21.20 6.73 -6.43
CA MET A 97 21.11 7.67 -7.55
C MET A 97 22.16 8.80 -7.45
N LEU A 98 22.40 9.34 -6.25
CA LEU A 98 23.44 10.35 -6.03
C LEU A 98 24.84 9.80 -6.29
N SER A 99 25.11 8.57 -5.83
CA SER A 99 26.39 7.91 -6.09
C SER A 99 26.62 7.68 -7.59
N ASP A 100 25.61 7.22 -8.32
CA ASP A 100 25.67 7.05 -9.76
C ASP A 100 25.89 8.38 -10.48
N GLN A 101 25.22 9.45 -10.03
CA GLN A 101 25.41 10.79 -10.59
C GLN A 101 26.85 11.29 -10.41
N GLU A 102 27.49 11.02 -9.28
CA GLU A 102 28.89 11.36 -9.03
C GLU A 102 29.84 10.60 -9.95
N VAL A 103 29.63 9.29 -10.13
CA VAL A 103 30.42 8.45 -11.04
C VAL A 103 30.28 8.94 -12.49
N MET A 104 29.06 9.24 -12.93
CA MET A 104 28.81 9.79 -14.26
C MET A 104 29.53 11.13 -14.45
N ARG A 105 29.50 12.02 -13.45
CA ARG A 105 30.19 13.31 -13.48
C ARG A 105 31.70 13.13 -13.62
N GLN A 106 32.32 12.24 -12.86
CA GLN A 106 33.75 11.95 -12.94
C GLN A 106 34.13 11.42 -14.33
N ASN A 107 33.36 10.46 -14.86
CA ASN A 107 33.58 9.91 -16.20
C ASN A 107 33.45 10.99 -17.28
N ALA A 108 32.46 11.88 -17.17
CA ALA A 108 32.30 13.00 -18.09
C ALA A 108 33.51 13.95 -18.08
N MET A 109 34.09 14.24 -16.90
CA MET A 109 35.30 15.06 -16.80
C MET A 109 36.49 14.39 -17.48
N LEU A 110 36.71 13.09 -17.24
CA LEU A 110 37.80 12.34 -17.88
C LEU A 110 37.66 12.33 -19.42
N ILE A 111 36.44 12.18 -19.93
CA ILE A 111 36.16 12.26 -21.37
C ILE A 111 36.47 13.67 -21.92
N GLN A 112 36.10 14.72 -21.19
CA GLN A 112 36.42 16.09 -21.61
C GLN A 112 37.92 16.35 -21.64
N GLU A 113 38.67 15.90 -20.63
CA GLU A 113 40.13 16.05 -20.59
C GLU A 113 40.82 15.32 -21.72
N THR A 114 40.44 14.06 -21.97
CA THR A 114 41.02 13.26 -23.07
C THR A 114 40.74 13.89 -24.44
N ARG A 115 39.53 14.44 -24.64
CA ARG A 115 39.18 15.21 -25.85
C ARG A 115 40.05 16.46 -26.02
N LYS A 116 40.26 17.24 -24.95
CA LYS A 116 41.15 18.42 -24.96
C LYS A 116 42.59 18.04 -25.30
N ARG A 117 43.13 16.96 -24.72
CA ARG A 117 44.49 16.46 -25.02
C ARG A 117 44.65 16.04 -26.49
N LYS A 118 43.64 15.39 -27.08
CA LYS A 118 43.64 15.02 -28.51
C LYS A 118 43.60 16.25 -29.42
N GLN A 119 42.78 17.26 -29.11
CA GLN A 119 42.72 18.50 -29.89
C GLN A 119 44.02 19.31 -29.84
N ALA A 120 44.71 19.34 -28.69
CA ALA A 120 46.01 19.99 -28.57
C ALA A 120 47.12 19.29 -29.38
N LYS A 121 47.08 17.95 -29.47
CA LYS A 121 48.02 17.16 -30.28
C LYS A 121 47.84 17.32 -31.80
N ASN A 122 46.64 17.63 -32.28
CA ASN A 122 46.36 17.83 -33.71
C ASN A 122 46.63 19.26 -34.20
N LYS A 123 47.00 20.19 -33.31
CA LYS A 123 47.30 21.60 -33.65
C LYS A 123 48.80 21.93 -33.72
N ASN A 124 49.66 20.96 -33.39
CA ASN A 124 51.11 20.98 -33.61
C ASN A 124 51.47 20.02 -34.74
#